data_AF-B8GDK6-F1
#
_entry.id   AF-B8GDK6-F1
#
_cell.length_a   1.000
_cell.length_b   1.000
_cell.length_c   1.000
_cell.angle_alpha   90.00
_cell.angle_beta   90.00
_cell.angle_gamma   90.00
#
_symmetry.space_group_name_H-M   'P 1'
#
loop_
_entity.id
_entity.type
_entity.pdbx_description
1 polymer ?
#
loop_
_entity_poly.entity_id
_entity_poly.type
_entity_poly.pdbx_seq_one_letter_code
_entity_poly.pdbx_strand_id
1 'polypeptide(L)'
;MPNNPNDDIYQNIARIMEQLLRSLPESEHGPIIGVTIIAGGRQQETESQGEERVPYELVESGEKVYITATIPTETRSAPYVDIQPAQVKLVMDDQVTAVDLPVPIDVQHSFYQVRHGVIDVICHKKPVDSAQTVI
;
A
#
# COMPACT_ATOMS: atom_id res chain seq x y z
N MET A 1 39.21 0.29 -7.54
CA MET A 1 37.82 0.69 -7.84
C MET A 1 37.15 0.88 -6.51
N PRO A 2 36.54 2.04 -6.22
CA PRO A 2 35.98 2.27 -4.89
C PRO A 2 34.72 1.42 -4.72
N ASN A 3 34.72 0.55 -3.70
CA ASN A 3 33.52 -0.15 -3.25
C ASN A 3 32.45 0.91 -2.94
N ASN A 4 31.41 0.95 -3.76
CA ASN A 4 30.27 1.80 -3.50
C ASN A 4 29.59 1.23 -2.25
N PRO A 5 29.35 2.02 -1.18
CA PRO A 5 28.68 1.53 0.02
C PRO A 5 27.28 0.93 -0.25
N ASN A 6 26.70 1.22 -1.41
CA ASN A 6 25.45 0.61 -1.84
C ASN A 6 25.62 -0.83 -2.36
N ASP A 7 26.80 -1.22 -2.85
CA ASP A 7 27.05 -2.56 -3.40
C ASP A 7 26.92 -3.65 -2.32
N ASP A 8 27.36 -3.35 -1.10
CA ASP A 8 27.24 -4.25 0.05
C ASP A 8 25.77 -4.48 0.43
N ILE A 9 24.94 -3.43 0.32
CA ILE A 9 23.50 -3.50 0.60
C ILE A 9 22.81 -4.37 -0.46
N TYR A 10 23.12 -4.17 -1.75
CA TYR A 10 22.54 -4.97 -2.83
C TYR A 10 22.95 -6.45 -2.72
N GLN A 11 24.20 -6.74 -2.36
CA GLN A 11 24.63 -8.13 -2.11
C GLN A 11 23.88 -8.76 -0.94
N ASN A 12 23.63 -8.01 0.12
CA ASN A 12 22.91 -8.51 1.29
C ASN A 12 21.43 -8.78 0.96
N ILE A 13 20.76 -7.87 0.25
CA ILE A 13 19.39 -8.06 -0.23
C ILE A 13 19.30 -9.29 -1.15
N ALA A 14 20.25 -9.45 -2.08
CA ALA A 14 20.29 -10.60 -2.98
C ALA A 14 20.39 -11.94 -2.24
N ARG A 15 21.22 -12.02 -1.18
CA ARG A 15 21.32 -13.22 -0.34
C ARG A 15 20.02 -13.54 0.41
N ILE A 16 19.35 -12.52 0.93
CA ILE A 16 18.07 -12.69 1.64
C ILE A 16 17.01 -13.22 0.66
N MET A 17 16.92 -12.64 -0.54
CA MET A 17 16.02 -13.10 -1.60
C MET A 17 16.29 -14.55 -1.99
N GLU A 18 17.56 -14.93 -2.16
CA GLU A 18 17.94 -16.29 -2.50
C GLU A 18 17.50 -17.30 -1.42
N GLN A 19 17.66 -16.96 -0.15
CA GLN A 19 17.21 -17.81 0.96
C GLN A 19 15.68 -17.95 1.01
N LEU A 20 14.94 -16.86 0.77
CA LEU A 20 13.48 -16.89 0.73
C LEU A 20 12.98 -17.77 -0.41
N LEU A 21 13.53 -17.62 -1.62
CA LEU A 21 13.18 -18.44 -2.78
C LEU A 21 13.48 -19.93 -2.55
N ARG A 22 14.58 -20.25 -1.87
CA ARG A 22 14.95 -21.64 -1.51
C ARG A 22 14.07 -22.24 -0.43
N SER A 23 13.43 -21.41 0.39
CA SER A 23 12.56 -21.86 1.50
C SER A 23 11.10 -22.10 1.09
N LEU A 24 10.74 -21.81 -0.17
CA LEU A 24 9.40 -22.07 -0.69
C LEU A 24 9.19 -23.58 -0.88
N PRO A 25 8.08 -24.16 -0.38
CA PRO A 25 7.75 -25.55 -0.64
C PRO A 25 7.51 -25.75 -2.14
N GLU A 26 8.05 -26.83 -2.72
CA GLU A 26 7.97 -27.16 -4.16
C GLU A 26 6.53 -27.31 -4.71
N SER A 27 5.51 -27.19 -3.86
CA SER A 27 4.10 -27.44 -4.17
C SER A 27 3.29 -26.20 -4.57
N GLU A 28 3.85 -24.99 -4.51
CA GLU A 28 3.16 -23.75 -4.92
C GLU A 28 4.02 -22.90 -5.86
N HIS A 29 4.28 -23.43 -7.06
CA HIS A 29 4.81 -22.65 -8.19
C HIS A 29 3.76 -21.69 -8.77
N GLY A 30 3.23 -20.78 -7.94
CA GLY A 30 2.54 -19.59 -8.41
C GLY A 30 3.57 -18.53 -8.83
N PRO A 31 3.36 -17.77 -9.92
CA PRO A 31 4.26 -16.68 -10.29
C PRO A 31 4.28 -15.61 -9.19
N ILE A 32 5.47 -15.20 -8.76
CA ILE A 32 5.64 -14.04 -7.88
C ILE A 32 5.46 -12.78 -8.74
N ILE A 33 4.36 -12.05 -8.53
CA ILE A 33 3.99 -10.86 -9.34
C ILE A 33 4.65 -9.57 -8.82
N GLY A 34 5.26 -9.60 -7.62
CA GLY A 34 6.03 -8.48 -7.08
C GLY A 34 6.47 -8.72 -5.63
N VAL A 35 7.50 -8.01 -5.18
CA VAL A 35 7.97 -8.00 -3.79
C VAL A 35 8.15 -6.56 -3.33
N THR A 36 7.57 -6.21 -2.19
CA THR A 36 7.77 -4.91 -1.53
C THR A 36 8.78 -5.09 -0.42
N ILE A 37 9.86 -4.30 -0.45
CA ILE A 37 10.89 -4.29 0.60
C ILE A 37 10.62 -3.08 1.50
N ILE A 38 10.20 -3.34 2.74
CA ILE A 38 10.05 -2.30 3.76
C ILE A 38 11.33 -2.27 4.58
N ALA A 39 12.28 -1.43 4.16
CA ALA A 39 13.46 -1.14 4.97
C ALA A 39 13.05 -0.12 6.05
N GLY A 40 13.18 -0.48 7.32
CA GLY A 40 12.98 0.43 8.47
C GLY A 40 14.06 1.52 8.51
N GLY A 41 14.01 2.45 7.57
CA GLY A 41 14.80 3.68 7.54
C GLY A 41 14.05 4.80 8.25
N ARG A 42 14.78 5.64 9.00
CA ARG A 42 14.22 6.82 9.69
C ARG A 42 13.41 7.65 8.69
N GLN A 43 12.21 8.01 9.14
CA GLN A 43 11.25 8.88 8.46
C GLN A 43 11.99 10.06 7.81
N GLN A 44 11.96 10.14 6.49
CA GLN A 44 12.21 11.40 5.82
C GLN A 44 10.90 12.16 5.90
N GLU A 45 10.80 13.00 6.93
CA GLU A 45 9.67 13.90 7.17
C GLU A 45 9.49 14.77 5.93
N THR A 46 8.50 14.42 5.10
CA THR A 46 7.97 15.37 4.13
C THR A 46 7.00 16.23 4.91
N GLU A 47 7.50 17.36 5.39
CA GLU A 47 6.72 18.37 6.12
C GLU A 47 5.44 18.71 5.34
N SER A 48 4.31 18.21 5.83
CA SER A 48 2.99 18.73 5.52
C SER A 48 2.45 19.31 6.81
N GLN A 49 2.48 20.64 6.91
CA GLN A 49 1.93 21.38 8.03
C GLN A 49 0.44 21.07 8.19
N GLY A 50 0.05 20.66 9.41
CA GLY A 50 -1.33 20.64 9.87
C GLY A 50 -2.01 19.27 9.78
N GLU A 51 -2.33 18.76 10.97
CA GLU A 51 -3.05 17.51 11.27
C GLU A 51 -2.17 16.25 11.25
N GLU A 52 -2.23 15.53 12.37
CA GLU A 52 -1.58 14.24 12.62
C GLU A 52 -2.17 13.19 11.65
N ARG A 53 -1.63 13.15 10.43
CA ARG A 53 -2.08 12.24 9.37
C ARG A 53 -1.25 10.98 9.39
N VAL A 54 -1.93 9.85 9.28
CA VAL A 54 -1.30 8.53 9.17
C VAL A 54 -0.57 8.47 7.83
N PRO A 55 0.74 8.16 7.81
CA PRO A 55 1.48 8.01 6.56
C PRO A 55 0.93 6.83 5.76
N TYR A 56 0.73 7.05 4.46
CA TYR A 56 0.21 6.05 3.54
C TYR A 56 0.94 6.11 2.19
N GLU A 57 0.89 4.99 1.48
CA GLU A 57 1.30 4.86 0.09
C GLU A 57 0.06 4.63 -0.77
N LEU A 58 -0.02 5.29 -1.93
CA LEU A 58 -1.07 5.07 -2.93
C LEU A 58 -0.43 4.59 -4.24
N VAL A 59 -0.86 3.43 -4.71
CA VAL A 59 -0.39 2.82 -5.96
C VAL A 59 -1.56 2.59 -6.90
N GLU A 60 -1.47 3.10 -8.11
CA GLU A 60 -2.45 2.86 -9.16
C GLU A 60 -1.94 1.75 -10.10
N SER A 61 -2.78 0.74 -10.37
CA SER A 61 -2.42 -0.34 -11.28
C SER A 61 -3.64 -0.94 -11.98
N GLY A 62 -3.68 -0.86 -13.31
CA GLY A 62 -4.77 -1.40 -14.13
C GLY A 62 -6.14 -0.90 -13.65
N GLU A 63 -7.03 -1.83 -13.34
CA GLU A 63 -8.39 -1.59 -12.86
C GLU A 63 -8.48 -1.33 -11.34
N LYS A 64 -7.35 -1.13 -10.65
CA LYS A 64 -7.30 -1.01 -9.19
C LYS A 64 -6.48 0.18 -8.71
N VAL A 65 -6.83 0.65 -7.52
CA VAL A 65 -6.04 1.57 -6.70
C VAL A 65 -5.78 0.86 -5.36
N TYR A 66 -4.54 0.91 -4.91
CA TYR A 66 -4.08 0.31 -3.67
C TYR A 66 -3.67 1.42 -2.71
N ILE A 67 -4.10 1.33 -1.46
CA ILE A 67 -3.66 2.24 -0.39
C ILE A 67 -3.11 1.38 0.74
N THR A 68 -1.86 1.60 1.13
CA THR A 68 -1.22 0.86 2.22
C THR A 68 -0.78 1.85 3.29
N ALA A 69 -1.15 1.60 4.54
CA ALA A 69 -0.73 2.41 5.67
C ALA A 69 -0.30 1.55 6.85
N THR A 70 0.65 2.04 7.63
CA THR A 70 1.07 1.38 8.88
C THR A 70 0.22 1.88 10.03
N ILE A 71 -0.28 0.95 10.83
CA ILE A 71 -1.04 1.24 12.04
C ILE A 71 -0.02 1.57 13.15
N PRO A 72 -0.12 2.73 13.79
CA PRO A 72 0.72 3.07 14.93
C PRO A 72 0.64 2.00 16.04
N THR A 73 1.77 1.68 16.67
CA THR A 73 1.79 0.71 17.79
C THR A 73 1.01 1.17 19.01
N GLU A 74 0.71 2.46 19.09
CA GLU A 74 -0.02 3.08 20.20
C GLU A 74 -1.54 3.10 19.99
N THR A 75 -2.02 2.59 18.85
CA THR A 75 -3.44 2.58 18.53
C THR A 75 -4.23 1.72 19.52
N ARG A 76 -5.25 2.30 20.14
CA ARG A 76 -6.03 1.70 21.24
C ARG A 76 -7.30 0.99 20.74
N SER A 77 -7.87 1.47 19.65
CA SER A 77 -9.07 0.93 19.03
C SER A 77 -8.76 0.15 17.75
N ALA A 78 -9.72 -0.63 17.28
CA ALA A 78 -9.57 -1.32 16.00
C ALA A 78 -9.61 -0.30 14.86
N PRO A 79 -8.57 -0.21 14.01
CA PRO A 79 -8.57 0.70 12.88
C PRO A 79 -9.57 0.21 11.83
N TYR A 80 -10.18 1.16 11.11
CA TYR A 80 -11.13 0.84 10.05
C TYR A 80 -11.00 1.82 8.89
N VAL A 81 -11.65 1.47 7.79
CA VAL A 81 -11.65 2.27 6.57
C VAL A 81 -13.09 2.61 6.18
N ASP A 82 -13.33 3.89 5.91
CA ASP A 82 -14.54 4.36 5.23
C ASP A 82 -14.24 4.56 3.74
N ILE A 83 -14.82 3.70 2.90
CA ILE A 83 -14.58 3.67 1.46
C ILE A 83 -15.72 4.42 0.76
N GLN A 84 -15.39 5.54 0.13
CA GLN A 84 -16.33 6.38 -0.61
C GLN A 84 -15.98 6.40 -2.10
N PRO A 85 -16.91 6.79 -2.98
CA PRO A 85 -16.69 6.72 -4.42
C PRO A 85 -15.47 7.47 -4.95
N ALA A 86 -15.03 8.55 -4.29
CA ALA A 86 -13.90 9.37 -4.72
C ALA A 86 -12.85 9.60 -3.61
N GLN A 87 -13.04 9.00 -2.44
CA GLN A 87 -12.18 9.21 -1.27
C GLN A 87 -12.18 7.98 -0.39
N VAL A 88 -11.04 7.69 0.22
CA VAL A 88 -10.91 6.69 1.28
C VAL A 88 -10.50 7.38 2.56
N LYS A 89 -11.12 7.06 3.69
CA LYS A 89 -10.71 7.58 4.99
C LYS A 89 -10.14 6.45 5.83
N LEU A 90 -8.90 6.58 6.22
CA LEU A 90 -8.24 5.72 7.20
C LEU A 90 -8.56 6.29 8.59
N VAL A 91 -9.20 5.50 9.45
CA VAL A 91 -9.55 5.91 10.81
C VAL A 91 -8.80 5.05 11.81
N MET A 92 -7.98 5.71 12.63
CA MET A 92 -7.15 5.09 13.66
C MET A 92 -7.25 5.94 14.93
N ASP A 93 -8.03 5.46 15.91
CA ASP A 93 -8.41 6.26 17.10
C ASP A 93 -9.00 7.62 16.72
N ASP A 94 -8.35 8.70 17.16
CA ASP A 94 -8.75 10.09 16.93
C ASP A 94 -8.17 10.66 15.62
N GLN A 95 -7.32 9.89 14.92
CA GLN A 95 -6.73 10.31 13.65
C GLN A 95 -7.58 9.84 12.48
N VAL A 96 -7.94 10.79 11.62
CA VAL A 96 -8.64 10.55 10.36
C VAL A 96 -7.79 11.07 9.23
N THR A 97 -7.36 10.16 8.35
CA THR A 97 -6.59 10.50 7.15
C THR A 97 -7.46 10.29 5.93
N ALA A 98 -7.83 11.38 5.28
CA ALA A 98 -8.54 11.35 4.01
C ALA A 98 -7.54 11.21 2.85
N VAL A 99 -7.78 10.22 2.00
CA VAL A 99 -7.01 9.90 0.80
C VAL A 99 -7.91 10.11 -0.41
N ASP A 100 -7.64 11.16 -1.18
CA ASP A 100 -8.38 11.43 -2.41
C ASP A 100 -7.98 10.43 -3.50
N LEU A 101 -8.98 9.85 -4.16
CA LEU A 101 -8.75 8.84 -5.19
C LEU A 101 -8.57 9.51 -6.56
N PRO A 102 -7.65 9.03 -7.41
CA PRO A 102 -7.42 9.61 -8.74
C PRO A 102 -8.61 9.41 -9.68
N VAL A 103 -9.43 8.37 -9.43
CA VAL A 103 -10.61 8.02 -10.22
C VAL A 103 -11.73 7.50 -9.31
N PRO A 104 -13.01 7.59 -9.74
CA PRO A 104 -14.10 7.00 -9.00
C PRO A 104 -14.00 5.47 -8.93
N ILE A 105 -14.36 4.91 -7.77
CA ILE A 105 -14.27 3.47 -7.49
C ILE A 105 -15.64 2.84 -7.29
N ASP A 106 -15.72 1.54 -7.54
CA ASP A 106 -16.83 0.70 -7.14
C ASP A 106 -16.69 0.30 -5.68
N VAL A 107 -17.42 1.01 -4.82
CA VAL A 107 -17.41 0.80 -3.37
C VAL A 107 -17.82 -0.63 -2.98
N GLN A 108 -18.73 -1.27 -3.73
CA GLN A 108 -19.26 -2.59 -3.36
C GLN A 108 -18.22 -3.71 -3.54
N HIS A 109 -17.30 -3.54 -4.50
CA HIS A 109 -16.24 -4.49 -4.79
C HIS A 109 -14.89 -4.09 -4.21
N SER A 110 -14.82 -2.92 -3.59
CA SER A 110 -13.63 -2.44 -2.88
C SER A 110 -13.64 -2.92 -1.43
N PHE A 111 -12.48 -3.26 -0.89
CA PHE A 111 -12.37 -3.80 0.46
C PHE A 111 -11.05 -3.40 1.10
N TYR A 112 -10.94 -3.62 2.41
CA TYR A 112 -9.69 -3.46 3.13
C TYR A 112 -9.39 -4.69 3.98
N GLN A 113 -8.13 -4.87 4.31
CA GLN A 113 -7.66 -5.89 5.25
C GLN A 113 -6.66 -5.28 6.22
N VAL A 114 -6.63 -5.82 7.44
CA VAL A 114 -5.63 -5.47 8.45
C VAL A 114 -4.81 -6.71 8.75
N ARG A 115 -3.50 -6.65 8.53
CA ARG A 115 -2.57 -7.75 8.80
C ARG A 115 -1.26 -7.21 9.35
N HIS A 116 -0.80 -7.76 10.47
CA HIS A 116 0.51 -7.46 11.07
C HIS A 116 0.78 -5.96 11.31
N GLY A 117 -0.23 -5.18 11.70
CA GLY A 117 -0.09 -3.75 11.92
C GLY A 117 -0.05 -2.93 10.62
N VAL A 118 -0.44 -3.51 9.50
CA VAL A 118 -0.61 -2.83 8.21
C VAL A 118 -2.07 -2.90 7.80
N ILE A 119 -2.58 -1.80 7.25
CA ILE A 119 -3.89 -1.75 6.59
C ILE A 119 -3.69 -1.60 5.09
N ASP A 120 -4.26 -2.53 4.32
CA ASP A 120 -4.28 -2.48 2.87
C ASP A 120 -5.72 -2.25 2.40
N VAL A 121 -5.92 -1.25 1.57
CA VAL A 121 -7.19 -0.96 0.90
C VAL A 121 -7.03 -1.28 -0.58
N ILE A 122 -7.92 -2.12 -1.09
CA ILE A 122 -7.99 -2.50 -2.49
C ILE A 122 -9.26 -1.88 -3.06
N CYS A 123 -9.09 -0.86 -3.87
CA CYS A 123 -10.20 -0.18 -4.53
C CYS A 123 -10.31 -0.62 -5.99
N HIS A 124 -11.49 -1.07 -6.39
CA HIS A 124 -11.79 -1.38 -7.79
C HIS A 124 -12.25 -0.13 -8.49
N LYS A 125 -11.58 0.28 -9.57
CA LYS A 125 -12.00 1.42 -10.38
C LYS A 125 -13.38 1.14 -10.98
N LYS A 126 -14.21 2.17 -11.11
CA LYS A 126 -15.41 2.01 -11.95
C LYS A 126 -14.97 1.83 -13.40
N PRO A 127 -15.58 0.90 -14.15
CA PRO A 127 -15.34 0.83 -15.59
C PRO A 127 -15.70 2.18 -16.19
N VAL A 128 -14.78 2.72 -17.00
CA VAL A 128 -15.05 3.92 -17.79
C VAL A 128 -16.06 3.51 -18.84
N ASP A 129 -17.34 3.83 -18.59
CA ASP A 129 -18.40 3.52 -19.53
C ASP A 129 -18.11 4.29 -20.83
N SER A 130 -17.64 3.57 -21.85
CA SER A 130 -17.24 4.14 -23.14
C SER A 130 -18.46 4.48 -24.01
N ALA A 131 -19.63 4.64 -23.40
CA ALA A 131 -20.90 4.85 -24.05
C ALA A 131 -21.37 6.29 -23.88
N GLN A 132 -20.75 7.23 -24.61
CA GLN A 132 -21.43 8.38 -25.23
C GLN A 132 -20.44 9.22 -26.06
N THR A 133 -20.26 8.84 -27.33
CA THR A 133 -20.05 9.82 -28.40
C THR A 133 -20.99 9.43 -29.53
N VAL A 134 -22.23 9.88 -29.41
CA VAL A 134 -23.14 10.05 -30.52
C VAL A 134 -23.75 11.43 -30.33
N ILE A 135 -23.20 12.43 -31.03
CA ILE A 135 -23.95 13.36 -31.89
C ILE A 135 -23.00 13.92 -32.95
#